data_AF-A0A7K1T1R2-F1
#
_entry.id   AF-A0A7K1T1R2-F1
#
_cell.length_a   1.000
_cell.length_b   1.000
_cell.length_c   1.000
_cell.angle_alpha   90.00
_cell.angle_beta   90.00
_cell.angle_gamma   90.00
#
_symmetry.space_group_name_H-M   'P 1'
#
loop_
_entity.id
_entity.type
_entity.pdbx_description
1 polymer ?
#
loop_
_entity_poly.entity_id
_entity_poly.type
_entity_poly.pdbx_seq_one_letter_code
_entity_poly.pdbx_strand_id
1 'polypeptide(L)'
;MKVAYHFKCTEIQERYDSLFYKIVFTNLLNLNEPFISSKILIGDLITYEMIRKFDKPSDFLNYLFQTKGDNWKRILFHKTKYFIEQDIFVICFETIQKEIAEKLHASLKNEEHYLGSFEIDNAIELHWWLYCECIGPKFRILNRDINILLDTDNEEEKETAEHFKELLKGIPFKKVNTEFSNYRYSLMDDNHNFENAKRTAEWKKSTESLFTTITDEIIAKLTDTAPELTDRLWTINHTFSNAQTGEQYALAMTSCRRLFEYIVDCLFPATDEIIDGHSLKKDKYKNRLLEFAKRELKSETNIDLIVTNTVSLFDEWSKLYELSNKGVHNEVHRQECRRCIIRTILLLDDLISIKQTPFEVKVKAEKFFNDFLDDRNASR
;
A
#
# COMPACT_ATOMS: atom_id res chain seq x y z
N MET A 1 -5.30 -2.37 3.78
CA MET A 1 -6.20 -2.92 4.82
C MET A 1 -7.49 -3.44 4.20
N LYS A 2 -8.21 -4.35 4.86
CA LYS A 2 -9.60 -4.74 4.49
C LYS A 2 -10.53 -3.92 5.38
N VAL A 3 -11.50 -3.19 4.84
CA VAL A 3 -12.32 -2.23 5.61
C VAL A 3 -13.80 -2.38 5.27
N ALA A 4 -14.63 -2.48 6.30
CA ALA A 4 -16.08 -2.53 6.17
C ALA A 4 -16.72 -1.20 6.56
N TYR A 5 -17.66 -0.73 5.74
CA TYR A 5 -18.51 0.43 5.97
C TYR A 5 -19.93 -0.03 6.27
N HIS A 6 -20.51 0.46 7.37
CA HIS A 6 -21.75 -0.06 7.94
C HIS A 6 -22.87 0.95 7.87
N PHE A 7 -24.06 0.48 7.50
CA PHE A 7 -25.24 1.32 7.33
C PHE A 7 -26.45 0.70 8.01
N LYS A 8 -27.26 1.50 8.72
CA LYS A 8 -28.56 1.06 9.24
C LYS A 8 -29.58 1.00 8.11
N CYS A 9 -30.33 -0.10 8.01
CA CYS A 9 -31.32 -0.30 6.97
C CYS A 9 -32.72 0.24 7.32
N THR A 10 -32.98 0.58 8.58
CA THR A 10 -34.31 1.04 9.00
C THR A 10 -34.69 2.38 8.38
N GLU A 11 -36.00 2.58 8.17
CA GLU A 11 -36.62 3.83 7.69
C GLU A 11 -36.41 4.11 6.18
N ILE A 12 -35.89 3.14 5.42
CA ILE A 12 -35.77 3.23 3.96
C ILE A 12 -36.96 2.52 3.32
N GLN A 13 -37.82 3.27 2.61
CA GLN A 13 -39.00 2.72 1.92
C GLN A 13 -38.66 2.04 0.58
N GLU A 14 -37.51 2.39 0.00
CA GLU A 14 -37.00 1.85 -1.26
C GLU A 14 -35.92 0.79 -1.03
N ARG A 15 -35.35 0.28 -2.12
CA ARG A 15 -34.21 -0.64 -2.07
C ARG A 15 -32.94 0.09 -1.61
N TYR A 16 -32.51 -0.20 -0.38
CA TYR A 16 -31.40 0.50 0.29
C TYR A 16 -30.02 0.22 -0.32
N ASP A 17 -29.85 -0.91 -1.00
CA ASP A 17 -28.64 -1.29 -1.73
C ASP A 17 -28.22 -0.20 -2.73
N SER A 18 -29.16 0.24 -3.56
CA SER A 18 -28.95 1.28 -4.58
C SER A 18 -28.49 2.61 -3.97
N LEU A 19 -29.11 3.00 -2.85
CA LEU A 19 -28.79 4.22 -2.11
C LEU A 19 -27.35 4.18 -1.60
N PHE A 20 -26.98 3.08 -0.93
CA PHE A 20 -25.65 2.95 -0.34
C PHE A 20 -24.55 2.79 -1.39
N TYR A 21 -24.80 2.10 -2.51
CA TYR A 21 -23.87 2.06 -3.64
C TYR A 21 -23.60 3.47 -4.17
N LYS A 22 -24.66 4.24 -4.41
CA LYS A 22 -24.55 5.61 -4.91
C LYS A 22 -23.75 6.48 -3.95
N ILE A 23 -24.05 6.43 -2.65
CA ILE A 23 -23.35 7.21 -1.64
C ILE A 23 -21.87 6.82 -1.57
N VAL A 24 -21.55 5.53 -1.40
CA VAL A 24 -20.17 5.09 -1.18
C VAL A 24 -19.32 5.25 -2.43
N PHE A 25 -19.78 4.77 -3.59
CA PHE A 25 -18.97 4.80 -4.80
C PHE A 25 -18.83 6.21 -5.38
N THR A 26 -19.85 7.07 -5.29
CA THR A 26 -19.72 8.47 -5.72
C THR A 26 -18.71 9.21 -4.84
N ASN A 27 -18.79 9.06 -3.52
CA ASN A 27 -17.81 9.67 -2.62
C ASN A 27 -16.40 9.15 -2.87
N LEU A 28 -16.24 7.83 -3.07
CA LEU A 28 -14.94 7.22 -3.41
C LEU A 28 -14.34 7.81 -4.69
N LEU A 29 -15.12 7.88 -5.77
CA LEU A 29 -14.66 8.38 -7.07
C LEU A 29 -14.35 9.88 -7.04
N ASN A 30 -15.08 10.65 -6.21
CA ASN A 30 -14.86 12.08 -6.02
C ASN A 30 -13.56 12.42 -5.28
N LEU A 31 -12.95 11.45 -4.57
CA LEU A 31 -11.64 11.65 -3.95
C LEU A 31 -10.55 11.92 -4.99
N ASN A 32 -10.76 11.55 -6.26
CA ASN A 32 -9.80 11.69 -7.37
C ASN A 32 -8.41 11.09 -7.10
N GLU A 33 -8.32 10.16 -6.14
CA GLU A 33 -7.10 9.45 -5.82
C GLU A 33 -6.86 8.31 -6.82
N PRO A 34 -5.60 7.96 -7.14
CA PRO A 34 -5.26 6.78 -7.92
C PRO A 34 -5.57 5.52 -7.11
N PHE A 35 -6.85 5.10 -7.15
CA PHE A 35 -7.36 3.95 -6.44
C PHE A 35 -6.83 2.65 -7.06
N ILE A 36 -6.29 1.76 -6.23
CA ILE A 36 -5.79 0.46 -6.66
C ILE A 36 -6.83 -0.60 -6.35
N SER A 37 -7.02 -1.51 -7.31
CA SER A 37 -7.84 -2.73 -7.30
C SER A 37 -8.38 -3.20 -5.94
N SER A 38 -9.71 -3.24 -5.79
CA SER A 38 -10.37 -3.86 -4.65
C SER A 38 -11.52 -4.74 -5.09
N LYS A 39 -11.64 -5.91 -4.47
CA LYS A 39 -12.89 -6.67 -4.44
C LYS A 39 -13.84 -6.05 -3.42
N ILE A 40 -15.12 -6.00 -3.74
CA ILE A 40 -16.15 -5.41 -2.91
C ILE A 40 -17.11 -6.52 -2.48
N LEU A 41 -17.15 -6.76 -1.17
CA LEU A 41 -18.04 -7.71 -0.54
C LEU A 41 -19.23 -6.95 0.04
N ILE A 42 -20.43 -7.42 -0.26
CA ILE A 42 -21.67 -6.73 0.05
C ILE A 42 -22.69 -7.72 0.59
N GLY A 43 -23.44 -7.28 1.58
CA GLY A 43 -24.59 -8.00 2.10
C GLY A 43 -25.03 -7.45 3.44
N ASP A 44 -26.06 -8.07 4.00
CA ASP A 44 -26.56 -7.79 5.33
C ASP A 44 -25.80 -8.65 6.35
N LEU A 45 -25.44 -8.05 7.48
CA LEU A 45 -24.80 -8.79 8.57
C LEU A 45 -25.82 -9.57 9.39
N ILE A 46 -25.59 -10.87 9.52
CA ILE A 46 -26.41 -11.76 10.36
C ILE A 46 -25.83 -11.73 11.79
N THR A 47 -26.04 -10.62 12.52
CA THR A 47 -25.48 -10.45 13.87
C THR A 47 -26.27 -11.18 14.95
N TYR A 48 -27.57 -11.42 14.73
CA TYR A 48 -28.50 -11.94 15.74
C TYR A 48 -28.06 -13.27 16.38
N GLU A 49 -27.65 -14.23 15.54
CA GLU A 49 -27.18 -15.54 16.03
C GLU A 49 -25.87 -15.44 16.79
N MET A 50 -24.99 -14.53 16.39
CA MET A 50 -23.72 -14.31 17.05
C MET A 50 -23.88 -13.61 18.38
N ILE A 51 -24.78 -12.62 18.48
CA ILE A 51 -25.08 -11.92 19.74
C ILE A 51 -25.55 -12.91 20.81
N ARG A 52 -26.36 -13.92 20.43
CA ARG A 52 -26.84 -14.98 21.36
C ARG A 52 -25.72 -15.86 21.94
N LYS A 53 -24.53 -15.89 21.32
CA LYS A 53 -23.37 -16.63 21.84
C LYS A 53 -22.66 -15.90 23.00
N PHE A 54 -22.99 -14.63 23.25
CA PHE A 54 -22.38 -13.82 24.30
C PHE A 54 -23.35 -13.58 25.46
N ASP A 55 -22.84 -13.55 26.68
CA ASP A 55 -23.64 -13.28 27.89
C ASP A 55 -24.23 -11.86 27.88
N LYS A 56 -23.48 -10.89 27.34
CA LYS A 56 -23.90 -9.50 27.22
C LYS A 56 -23.68 -8.99 25.78
N PRO A 57 -24.61 -8.20 25.22
CA PRO A 57 -24.42 -7.57 23.91
C PRO A 57 -23.17 -6.68 23.84
N SER A 58 -22.74 -6.10 24.96
CA SER A 58 -21.49 -5.34 25.05
C SER A 58 -20.26 -6.20 24.73
N ASP A 59 -20.28 -7.49 25.07
CA ASP A 59 -19.15 -8.39 24.86
C ASP A 59 -19.03 -8.75 23.39
N PHE A 60 -20.17 -8.94 22.71
CA PHE A 60 -20.23 -9.03 21.25
C PHE A 60 -19.63 -7.79 20.58
N LEU A 61 -20.05 -6.57 20.98
CA LEU A 61 -19.51 -5.34 20.40
C LEU A 61 -18.01 -5.16 20.68
N ASN A 62 -17.55 -5.54 21.88
CA ASN A 62 -16.14 -5.51 22.22
C ASN A 62 -15.31 -6.45 21.34
N TYR A 63 -15.85 -7.64 21.05
CA TYR A 63 -15.20 -8.61 20.19
C TYR A 63 -15.29 -8.22 18.71
N LEU A 64 -16.43 -7.71 18.24
CA LEU A 64 -16.60 -7.21 16.87
C LEU A 64 -15.71 -6.01 16.57
N PHE A 65 -15.63 -5.04 17.48
CA PHE A 65 -14.81 -3.85 17.27
C PHE A 65 -13.37 -4.03 17.76
N GLN A 66 -13.02 -5.20 18.29
CA GLN A 66 -11.70 -5.49 18.84
C GLN A 66 -11.20 -4.35 19.74
N THR A 67 -11.97 -3.91 20.73
CA THR A 67 -11.73 -2.62 21.43
C THR A 67 -10.33 -2.47 22.05
N LYS A 68 -9.59 -3.57 22.24
CA LYS A 68 -8.20 -3.61 22.73
C LYS A 68 -7.11 -3.77 21.66
N GLY A 69 -7.48 -3.96 20.39
CA GLY A 69 -6.53 -4.16 19.29
C GLY A 69 -6.20 -2.89 18.51
N ASP A 70 -5.05 -2.89 17.85
CA ASP A 70 -4.49 -1.74 17.10
C ASP A 70 -5.13 -1.51 15.72
N ASN A 71 -6.11 -2.33 15.34
CA ASN A 71 -6.77 -2.24 14.03
C ASN A 71 -7.45 -0.88 13.85
N TRP A 72 -7.42 -0.36 12.62
CA TRP A 72 -8.01 0.94 12.30
C TRP A 72 -9.53 0.95 12.49
N LYS A 73 -10.06 1.92 13.26
CA LYS A 73 -11.50 2.03 13.59
C LYS A 73 -11.96 3.47 13.58
N ARG A 74 -13.16 3.69 13.04
CA ARG A 74 -13.90 4.96 13.01
C ARG A 74 -15.39 4.69 13.19
N ILE A 75 -15.74 4.17 14.35
CA ILE A 75 -17.14 3.87 14.74
C ILE A 75 -17.78 5.13 15.33
N LEU A 76 -19.03 5.40 14.95
CA LEU A 76 -19.82 6.45 15.59
C LEU A 76 -20.41 5.89 16.89
N PHE A 77 -19.73 6.14 18.03
CA PHE A 77 -20.08 5.54 19.33
C PHE A 77 -21.56 5.69 19.72
N HIS A 78 -22.17 6.85 19.46
CA HIS A 78 -23.59 7.11 19.73
C HIS A 78 -24.56 6.25 18.89
N LYS A 79 -24.08 5.64 17.80
CA LYS A 79 -24.85 4.77 16.90
C LYS A 79 -24.55 3.27 17.09
N THR A 80 -23.67 2.90 18.04
CA THR A 80 -23.25 1.49 18.23
C THR A 80 -24.37 0.54 18.61
N LYS A 81 -25.41 1.02 19.31
CA LYS A 81 -26.58 0.22 19.67
C LYS A 81 -27.30 -0.40 18.46
N TYR A 82 -27.24 0.26 17.30
CA TYR A 82 -27.87 -0.23 16.08
C TYR A 82 -27.24 -1.53 15.58
N PHE A 83 -25.99 -1.83 15.97
CA PHE A 83 -25.37 -3.12 15.63
C PHE A 83 -26.04 -4.33 16.32
N ILE A 84 -26.81 -4.08 17.37
CA ILE A 84 -27.54 -5.08 18.14
C ILE A 84 -29.03 -5.05 17.79
N GLU A 85 -29.57 -3.84 17.57
CA GLU A 85 -31.01 -3.60 17.46
C GLU A 85 -31.56 -3.71 16.04
N GLN A 86 -30.72 -3.63 15.00
CA GLN A 86 -31.18 -3.44 13.62
C GLN A 86 -30.37 -4.25 12.61
N ASP A 87 -30.96 -4.39 11.42
CA ASP A 87 -30.27 -4.93 10.25
C ASP A 87 -29.22 -3.93 9.73
N ILE A 88 -28.04 -4.46 9.44
CA ILE A 88 -26.88 -3.68 9.03
C ILE A 88 -26.47 -4.11 7.63
N PHE A 89 -26.51 -3.19 6.70
CA PHE A 89 -25.92 -3.39 5.39
C PHE A 89 -24.44 -3.00 5.40
N VAL A 90 -23.63 -3.79 4.72
CA VAL A 90 -22.19 -3.59 4.66
C VAL A 90 -21.71 -3.47 3.22
N ILE A 91 -20.82 -2.50 3.01
CA ILE A 91 -19.95 -2.44 1.85
C ILE A 91 -18.52 -2.61 2.35
N CYS A 92 -17.91 -3.75 2.06
CA CYS A 92 -16.57 -4.12 2.51
C CYS A 92 -15.58 -4.12 1.34
N PHE A 93 -14.53 -3.33 1.49
CA PHE A 93 -13.40 -3.29 0.57
C PHE A 93 -12.36 -4.31 1.03
N GLU A 94 -12.13 -5.34 0.22
CA GLU A 94 -11.09 -6.34 0.47
C GLU A 94 -9.69 -5.71 0.56
N THR A 95 -9.44 -4.65 -0.21
CA THR A 95 -8.20 -3.88 -0.14
C THR A 95 -8.46 -2.39 -0.36
N ILE A 96 -8.10 -1.58 0.62
CA ILE A 96 -8.10 -0.12 0.53
C ILE A 96 -6.87 0.44 1.24
N GLN A 97 -6.32 1.55 0.71
CA GLN A 97 -5.24 2.30 1.37
C GLN A 97 -5.81 3.03 2.59
N LYS A 98 -5.02 3.16 3.66
CA LYS A 98 -5.46 3.77 4.92
C LYS A 98 -5.97 5.20 4.71
N GLU A 99 -5.23 5.97 3.93
CA GLU A 99 -5.52 7.38 3.64
C GLU A 99 -6.85 7.53 2.89
N ILE A 100 -7.12 6.63 1.94
CA ILE A 100 -8.38 6.61 1.19
C ILE A 100 -9.53 6.20 2.11
N ALA A 101 -9.31 5.21 2.99
CA ALA A 101 -10.33 4.80 3.95
C ALA A 101 -10.70 5.92 4.93
N GLU A 102 -9.70 6.70 5.37
CA GLU A 102 -9.92 7.86 6.24
C GLU A 102 -10.68 8.98 5.53
N LYS A 103 -10.32 9.30 4.28
CA LYS A 103 -11.03 10.29 3.47
C LYS A 103 -12.47 9.87 3.19
N LEU A 104 -12.70 8.60 2.84
CA LEU A 104 -14.04 8.07 2.59
C LEU A 104 -14.89 8.04 3.87
N HIS A 105 -14.31 7.65 5.01
CA HIS A 105 -14.99 7.79 6.29
C HIS A 105 -15.40 9.26 6.56
N ALA A 106 -14.48 10.20 6.33
CA ALA A 106 -14.73 11.62 6.58
C ALA A 106 -15.85 12.20 5.70
N SER A 107 -16.01 11.71 4.46
CA SER A 107 -17.14 12.10 3.59
C SER A 107 -18.47 11.48 4.04
N LEU A 108 -18.43 10.29 4.64
CA LEU A 108 -19.64 9.55 5.05
C LEU A 108 -20.12 9.88 6.46
N LYS A 109 -19.28 10.51 7.31
CA LYS A 109 -19.57 10.71 8.75
C LYS A 109 -20.89 11.42 9.05
N ASN A 110 -21.35 12.29 8.14
CA ASN A 110 -22.57 13.08 8.28
C ASN A 110 -23.80 12.39 7.65
N GLU A 111 -23.62 11.28 6.95
CA GLU A 111 -24.72 10.52 6.36
C GLU A 111 -25.57 9.90 7.47
N GLU A 112 -26.89 10.03 7.33
CA GLU A 112 -27.84 9.64 8.38
C GLU A 112 -27.72 8.15 8.75
N HIS A 113 -27.67 7.31 7.72
CA HIS A 113 -27.66 5.85 7.86
C HIS A 113 -26.27 5.29 8.19
N TYR A 114 -25.20 6.07 8.03
CA TYR A 114 -23.85 5.58 8.26
C TYR A 114 -23.57 5.39 9.76
N LEU A 115 -23.06 4.21 10.12
CA LEU A 115 -22.76 3.80 11.50
C LEU A 115 -21.25 3.88 11.82
N GLY A 116 -20.41 3.90 10.79
CA GLY A 116 -18.96 3.92 10.92
C GLY A 116 -18.26 2.86 10.07
N SER A 117 -16.94 2.87 10.12
CA SER A 117 -16.11 1.89 9.44
C SER A 117 -14.97 1.40 10.31
N PHE A 118 -14.52 0.19 10.04
CA PHE A 118 -13.37 -0.39 10.72
C PHE A 118 -12.69 -1.45 9.87
N GLU A 119 -11.43 -1.71 10.22
CA GLU A 119 -10.59 -2.71 9.61
C GLU A 119 -10.98 -4.11 10.06
N ILE A 120 -11.19 -4.98 9.07
CA ILE A 120 -11.52 -6.39 9.26
C ILE A 120 -10.24 -7.19 9.27
N ASP A 121 -10.06 -7.95 10.34
CA ASP A 121 -8.96 -8.87 10.52
C ASP A 121 -9.48 -10.31 10.42
N ASN A 122 -9.17 -10.97 9.30
CA ASN A 122 -9.61 -12.33 9.01
C ASN A 122 -8.88 -13.40 9.85
N ALA A 123 -7.91 -13.03 10.69
CA ALA A 123 -7.36 -13.95 11.70
C ALA A 123 -8.35 -14.17 12.86
N ILE A 124 -9.36 -13.31 13.00
CA ILE A 124 -10.43 -13.43 13.99
C ILE A 124 -11.62 -14.15 13.36
N GLU A 125 -12.07 -15.23 13.99
CA GLU A 125 -13.15 -16.08 13.48
C GLU A 125 -14.47 -15.31 13.29
N LEU A 126 -14.85 -14.45 14.25
CA LEU A 126 -16.07 -13.64 14.13
C LEU A 126 -16.03 -12.70 12.92
N HIS A 127 -14.88 -12.08 12.66
CA HIS A 127 -14.70 -11.20 11.51
C HIS A 127 -14.78 -11.99 10.21
N TRP A 128 -14.11 -13.13 10.14
CA TRP A 128 -14.15 -13.96 8.94
C TRP A 128 -15.58 -14.41 8.65
N TRP A 129 -16.30 -14.88 9.65
CA TRP A 129 -17.69 -15.32 9.48
C TRP A 129 -18.60 -14.16 9.01
N LEU A 130 -18.58 -13.01 9.70
CA LEU A 130 -19.45 -11.88 9.37
C LEU A 130 -19.10 -11.21 8.03
N TYR A 131 -17.81 -11.10 7.68
CA TYR A 131 -17.34 -10.30 6.55
C TYR A 131 -16.77 -11.11 5.38
N CYS A 132 -16.82 -12.44 5.44
CA CYS A 132 -16.49 -13.34 4.33
C CYS A 132 -17.57 -14.38 4.05
N GLU A 133 -18.22 -14.95 5.08
CA GLU A 133 -19.26 -15.98 4.88
C GLU A 133 -20.65 -15.36 4.71
N CYS A 134 -21.03 -14.40 5.57
CA CYS A 134 -22.36 -13.79 5.50
C CYS A 134 -22.52 -12.84 4.31
N ILE A 135 -21.43 -12.21 3.88
CA ILE A 135 -21.44 -11.25 2.78
C ILE A 135 -20.54 -11.74 1.65
N GLY A 136 -21.05 -11.65 0.42
CA GLY A 136 -20.38 -12.21 -0.75
C GLY A 136 -19.71 -11.14 -1.61
N PRO A 137 -18.66 -11.51 -2.38
CA PRO A 137 -18.10 -10.61 -3.36
C PRO A 137 -19.09 -10.36 -4.50
N LYS A 138 -19.36 -9.09 -4.82
CA LYS A 138 -20.28 -8.71 -5.91
C LYS A 138 -19.61 -7.89 -6.99
N PHE A 139 -18.59 -7.10 -6.62
CA PHE A 139 -17.88 -6.26 -7.57
C PHE A 139 -16.36 -6.36 -7.43
N ARG A 140 -15.65 -6.02 -8.50
CA ARG A 140 -14.24 -5.68 -8.48
C ARG A 140 -14.03 -4.31 -9.09
N ILE A 141 -13.58 -3.36 -8.28
CA ILE A 141 -13.18 -2.03 -8.75
C ILE A 141 -11.72 -2.12 -9.21
N LEU A 142 -11.46 -1.67 -10.44
CA LEU A 142 -10.13 -1.52 -11.03
C LEU A 142 -9.98 -0.05 -11.46
N ASN A 143 -9.27 0.74 -10.66
CA ASN A 143 -9.15 2.19 -10.84
C ASN A 143 -10.55 2.86 -10.88
N ARG A 144 -10.97 3.36 -12.05
CA ARG A 144 -12.29 3.97 -12.29
C ARG A 144 -13.28 3.05 -13.00
N ASP A 145 -12.90 1.80 -13.24
CA ASP A 145 -13.77 0.79 -13.83
C ASP A 145 -14.31 -0.13 -12.74
N ILE A 146 -15.52 -0.63 -12.91
CA ILE A 146 -16.14 -1.62 -12.02
C ILE A 146 -16.51 -2.85 -12.84
N ASN A 147 -16.22 -4.03 -12.29
CA ASN A 147 -16.55 -5.31 -12.89
C ASN A 147 -17.55 -6.02 -11.97
N ILE A 148 -18.69 -6.42 -12.52
CA ILE A 148 -19.70 -7.21 -11.82
C ILE A 148 -19.24 -8.66 -11.84
N LEU A 149 -19.14 -9.28 -10.66
CA LEU A 149 -18.69 -10.66 -10.51
C LEU A 149 -19.86 -11.61 -10.72
N LEU A 150 -19.74 -12.50 -11.70
CA LEU A 150 -20.72 -13.52 -12.06
C LEU A 150 -20.11 -14.90 -11.85
N ASP A 151 -20.85 -15.88 -11.33
CA ASP A 151 -20.24 -17.20 -11.12
C ASP A 151 -20.00 -17.94 -12.43
N THR A 152 -20.91 -17.80 -13.41
CA THR A 152 -20.84 -18.43 -14.73
C THR A 152 -21.48 -17.58 -15.85
N ASP A 153 -21.43 -18.06 -17.10
CA ASP A 153 -22.02 -17.42 -18.29
C ASP A 153 -23.45 -17.91 -18.59
N ASN A 154 -24.24 -18.25 -17.58
CA ASN A 154 -25.63 -18.67 -17.76
C ASN A 154 -26.57 -17.46 -17.93
N GLU A 155 -27.79 -17.68 -18.39
CA GLU A 155 -28.75 -16.57 -18.64
C GLU A 155 -29.20 -15.87 -17.35
N GLU A 156 -29.32 -16.59 -16.23
CA GLU A 156 -29.71 -16.01 -14.92
C GLU A 156 -28.65 -15.00 -14.41
N GLU A 157 -27.37 -15.30 -14.61
CA GLU A 157 -26.25 -14.43 -14.27
C GLU A 157 -26.19 -13.21 -15.19
N LYS A 158 -26.55 -13.37 -16.47
CA LYS A 158 -26.66 -12.22 -17.41
C LYS A 158 -27.78 -11.28 -16.99
N GLU A 159 -28.94 -11.80 -16.60
CA GLU A 159 -30.03 -10.99 -16.04
C GLU A 159 -29.59 -10.26 -14.76
N THR A 160 -28.86 -10.96 -13.89
CA THR A 160 -28.27 -10.38 -12.67
C THR A 160 -27.28 -9.25 -13.00
N ALA A 161 -26.45 -9.43 -14.03
CA ALA A 161 -25.51 -8.40 -14.49
C ALA A 161 -26.24 -7.14 -15.00
N GLU A 162 -27.29 -7.29 -15.81
CA GLU A 162 -28.10 -6.17 -16.28
C GLU A 162 -28.79 -5.43 -15.14
N HIS A 163 -29.29 -6.18 -14.15
CA HIS A 163 -29.86 -5.60 -12.94
C HIS A 163 -28.84 -4.73 -12.19
N PHE A 164 -27.62 -5.22 -11.96
CA PHE A 164 -26.56 -4.43 -11.33
C PHE A 164 -26.11 -3.23 -12.16
N LYS A 165 -26.10 -3.33 -13.50
CA LYS A 165 -25.80 -2.18 -14.36
C LYS A 165 -26.80 -1.04 -14.17
N GLU A 166 -28.09 -1.35 -14.02
CA GLU A 166 -29.11 -0.36 -13.73
C GLU A 166 -28.95 0.24 -12.31
N LEU A 167 -28.55 -0.55 -11.31
CA LEU A 167 -28.27 -0.04 -9.96
C LEU A 167 -27.04 0.90 -9.92
N LEU A 168 -26.04 0.64 -10.76
CA LEU A 168 -24.82 1.46 -10.86
C LEU A 168 -25.00 2.69 -11.76
N LYS A 169 -26.16 2.86 -12.38
CA LYS A 169 -26.46 3.96 -13.30
C LYS A 169 -26.43 5.31 -12.56
N GLY A 170 -25.70 6.26 -13.16
CA GLY A 170 -25.52 7.60 -12.58
C GLY A 170 -24.38 7.71 -11.56
N ILE A 171 -23.69 6.61 -11.24
CA ILE A 171 -22.41 6.65 -10.52
C ILE A 171 -21.29 6.90 -11.54
N PRO A 172 -20.32 7.80 -11.28
CA PRO A 172 -19.36 8.25 -12.29
C PRO A 172 -18.22 7.25 -12.58
N PHE A 173 -18.54 5.97 -12.74
CA PHE A 173 -17.59 4.97 -13.23
C PHE A 173 -17.26 5.21 -14.71
N LYS A 174 -16.02 4.95 -15.11
CA LYS A 174 -15.57 5.09 -16.50
C LYS A 174 -16.08 3.93 -17.36
N LYS A 175 -16.08 2.71 -16.81
CA LYS A 175 -16.66 1.52 -17.45
C LYS A 175 -17.31 0.61 -16.41
N VAL A 176 -18.39 -0.05 -16.83
CA VAL A 176 -19.06 -1.11 -16.07
C VAL A 176 -18.96 -2.38 -16.93
N ASN A 177 -18.15 -3.35 -16.48
CA ASN A 177 -17.95 -4.62 -17.18
C ASN A 177 -18.44 -5.79 -16.33
N THR A 178 -18.25 -7.01 -16.83
CA THR A 178 -18.48 -8.26 -16.11
C THR A 178 -17.17 -9.06 -16.02
N GLU A 179 -17.03 -9.86 -14.96
CA GLU A 179 -15.90 -10.76 -14.72
C GLU A 179 -16.44 -12.06 -14.12
N PHE A 180 -15.90 -13.21 -14.53
CA PHE A 180 -16.30 -14.49 -13.96
C PHE A 180 -15.53 -14.82 -12.68
N SER A 181 -16.27 -15.05 -11.59
CA SER A 181 -15.74 -15.54 -10.32
C SER A 181 -15.32 -17.02 -10.42
N ASN A 182 -15.98 -17.79 -11.29
CA ASN A 182 -15.87 -19.25 -11.40
C ASN A 182 -16.08 -19.96 -10.06
N TYR A 183 -17.17 -19.62 -9.36
CA TYR A 183 -17.56 -20.17 -8.05
C TYR A 183 -16.53 -19.96 -6.93
N ARG A 184 -15.56 -19.06 -7.11
CA ARG A 184 -14.66 -18.66 -6.01
C ARG A 184 -15.49 -18.00 -4.90
N TYR A 185 -15.09 -18.23 -3.64
CA TYR A 185 -15.84 -17.74 -2.46
C TYR A 185 -17.25 -18.32 -2.33
N SER A 186 -17.54 -19.43 -3.01
CA SER A 186 -18.75 -20.22 -2.79
C SER A 186 -18.41 -21.47 -2.00
N LEU A 187 -19.44 -22.25 -1.66
CA LEU A 187 -19.29 -23.59 -1.08
C LEU A 187 -18.48 -24.56 -1.96
N MET A 188 -18.31 -24.25 -3.25
CA MET A 188 -17.50 -25.05 -4.19
C MET A 188 -16.01 -24.67 -4.18
N ASP A 189 -15.61 -23.63 -3.44
CA ASP A 189 -14.22 -23.21 -3.34
C ASP A 189 -13.57 -23.81 -2.10
N ASP A 190 -12.83 -24.91 -2.26
CA ASP A 190 -12.10 -25.57 -1.15
C ASP A 190 -11.15 -24.60 -0.42
N ASN A 191 -10.75 -23.51 -1.07
CA ASN A 191 -9.91 -22.50 -0.45
C ASN A 191 -10.67 -21.46 0.40
N HIS A 192 -11.99 -21.42 0.30
CA HIS A 192 -12.86 -20.55 1.06
C HIS A 192 -13.15 -21.18 2.43
N ASN A 193 -12.17 -21.06 3.34
CA ASN A 193 -12.28 -21.53 4.71
C ASN A 193 -11.50 -20.63 5.67
N PHE A 194 -11.85 -20.71 6.95
CA PHE A 194 -11.26 -19.86 7.99
C PHE A 194 -9.74 -20.02 8.09
N GLU A 195 -9.22 -21.25 8.03
CA GLU A 195 -7.78 -21.49 8.15
C GLU A 195 -6.97 -20.83 7.03
N ASN A 196 -7.47 -20.85 5.80
CA ASN A 196 -6.85 -20.14 4.68
C ASN A 196 -6.92 -18.62 4.84
N ALA A 197 -8.07 -18.10 5.28
CA ALA A 197 -8.24 -16.67 5.51
C ALA A 197 -7.32 -16.17 6.63
N LYS A 198 -7.20 -16.95 7.72
CA LYS A 198 -6.29 -16.70 8.83
C LYS A 198 -4.84 -16.71 8.38
N ARG A 199 -4.39 -17.74 7.65
CA ARG A 199 -3.02 -17.80 7.09
C ARG A 199 -2.71 -16.60 6.20
N THR A 200 -3.67 -16.16 5.40
CA THR A 200 -3.53 -14.97 4.54
C THR A 200 -3.37 -13.69 5.37
N ALA A 201 -4.16 -13.53 6.43
CA ALA A 201 -4.08 -12.39 7.35
C ALA A 201 -2.75 -12.37 8.12
N GLU A 202 -2.31 -13.51 8.66
CA GLU A 202 -1.04 -13.67 9.36
C GLU A 202 0.15 -13.39 8.43
N TRP A 203 0.13 -13.92 7.20
CA TRP A 203 1.18 -13.65 6.21
C TRP A 203 1.30 -12.16 5.88
N LYS A 204 0.16 -11.47 5.71
CA LYS A 204 0.15 -10.03 5.43
C LYS A 204 0.80 -9.24 6.56
N LYS A 205 0.43 -9.53 7.82
CA LYS A 205 1.01 -8.89 9.00
C LYS A 205 2.52 -9.18 9.13
N SER A 206 2.92 -10.43 8.89
CA SER A 206 4.34 -10.81 8.92
C SER A 206 5.14 -10.09 7.82
N THR A 207 4.55 -9.89 6.63
CA THR A 207 5.22 -9.22 5.51
C THR A 207 5.46 -7.74 5.79
N GLU A 208 4.51 -7.05 6.42
CA GLU A 208 4.69 -5.65 6.86
C GLU A 208 5.88 -5.53 7.84
N SER A 209 6.05 -6.50 8.74
CA SER A 209 7.20 -6.57 9.65
C SER A 209 8.52 -6.77 8.91
N LEU A 210 8.55 -7.58 7.84
CA LEU A 210 9.77 -7.80 7.05
C LEU A 210 10.26 -6.51 6.40
N PHE A 211 9.37 -5.75 5.74
CA PHE A 211 9.75 -4.48 5.10
C PHE A 211 10.17 -3.41 6.12
N THR A 212 9.55 -3.40 7.29
CA THR A 212 9.95 -2.50 8.39
C THR A 212 11.36 -2.83 8.84
N THR A 213 11.66 -4.12 9.06
CA THR A 213 12.98 -4.60 9.48
C THR A 213 14.07 -4.22 8.47
N ILE A 214 13.83 -4.44 7.17
CA ILE A 214 14.76 -4.05 6.10
C ILE A 214 15.07 -2.54 6.18
N THR A 215 14.03 -1.72 6.33
CA THR A 215 14.19 -0.26 6.37
C THR A 215 14.96 0.19 7.60
N ASP A 216 14.68 -0.40 8.78
CA ASP A 216 15.38 -0.11 10.03
C ASP A 216 16.87 -0.48 9.94
N GLU A 217 17.20 -1.63 9.35
CA GLU A 217 18.58 -2.05 9.13
C GLU A 217 19.36 -1.11 8.21
N ILE A 218 18.74 -0.68 7.11
CA ILE A 218 19.33 0.31 6.17
C ILE A 218 19.66 1.60 6.92
N ILE A 219 18.70 2.14 7.68
CA ILE A 219 18.89 3.37 8.44
C ILE A 219 20.00 3.20 9.48
N ALA A 220 19.97 2.10 10.25
CA ALA A 220 20.94 1.85 11.30
C ALA A 220 22.37 1.71 10.78
N LYS A 221 22.57 1.05 9.64
CA LYS A 221 23.92 0.80 9.08
C LYS A 221 24.47 1.97 8.27
N LEU A 222 23.62 2.73 7.58
CA LEU A 222 24.10 3.74 6.63
C LEU A 222 24.09 5.17 7.18
N THR A 223 23.26 5.53 8.16
CA THR A 223 23.11 6.93 8.61
C THR A 223 24.45 7.55 9.07
N ASP A 224 25.31 6.80 9.74
CA ASP A 224 26.61 7.29 10.23
C ASP A 224 27.61 7.58 9.10
N THR A 225 27.48 6.88 7.98
CA THR A 225 28.34 7.03 6.79
C THR A 225 27.75 8.00 5.77
N ALA A 226 26.42 8.07 5.72
CA ALA A 226 25.63 8.85 4.78
C ALA A 226 24.55 9.67 5.55
N PRO A 227 24.94 10.77 6.22
CA PRO A 227 24.04 11.53 7.10
C PRO A 227 22.81 12.13 6.42
N GLU A 228 22.83 12.34 5.10
CA GLU A 228 21.69 12.87 4.34
C GLU A 228 20.71 11.77 3.88
N LEU A 229 20.92 10.51 4.27
CA LEU A 229 20.09 9.37 3.87
C LEU A 229 18.61 9.59 4.22
N THR A 230 18.31 9.94 5.47
CA THR A 230 16.93 10.08 5.96
C THR A 230 16.19 11.19 5.25
N ASP A 231 16.84 12.34 5.02
CA ASP A 231 16.25 13.49 4.34
C ASP A 231 15.94 13.17 2.87
N ARG A 232 16.82 12.41 2.21
CA ARG A 232 16.63 11.96 0.83
C ARG A 232 15.50 10.94 0.72
N LEU A 233 15.43 9.97 1.64
CA LEU A 233 14.32 9.01 1.72
C LEU A 233 12.99 9.72 1.98
N TRP A 234 12.96 10.69 2.90
CA TRP A 234 11.79 11.50 3.16
C TRP A 234 11.35 12.26 1.91
N THR A 235 12.29 12.89 1.19
CA THR A 235 12.01 13.62 -0.05
C THR A 235 11.39 12.72 -1.12
N ILE A 236 11.92 11.50 -1.30
CA ILE A 236 11.37 10.51 -2.23
C ILE A 236 9.92 10.17 -1.85
N ASN A 237 9.68 9.81 -0.59
CA ASN A 237 8.36 9.41 -0.12
C ASN A 237 7.35 10.56 -0.20
N HIS A 238 7.75 11.77 0.21
CA HIS A 238 6.91 12.96 0.16
C HIS A 238 6.55 13.34 -1.28
N THR A 239 7.52 13.31 -2.20
CA THR A 239 7.29 13.60 -3.62
C THR A 239 6.36 12.56 -4.23
N PHE A 240 6.58 11.27 -3.98
CA PHE A 240 5.72 10.19 -4.48
C PHE A 240 4.28 10.28 -3.96
N SER A 241 4.12 10.52 -2.66
CA SER A 241 2.81 10.55 -2.00
C SER A 241 1.93 11.70 -2.48
N ASN A 242 2.54 12.83 -2.83
CA ASN A 242 1.83 14.03 -3.30
C ASN A 242 1.82 14.17 -4.83
N ALA A 243 2.41 13.22 -5.56
CA ALA A 243 2.48 13.28 -7.02
C ALA A 243 1.11 13.00 -7.67
N GLN A 244 0.71 13.92 -8.54
CA GLN A 244 -0.51 13.91 -9.34
C GLN A 244 -0.22 13.82 -10.85
N THR A 245 1.00 14.18 -11.28
CA THR A 245 1.41 14.20 -12.70
C THR A 245 2.57 13.24 -12.96
N GLY A 246 2.69 12.79 -14.22
CA GLY A 246 3.84 11.99 -14.69
C GLY A 246 5.19 12.62 -14.36
N GLU A 247 5.30 13.95 -14.47
CA GLU A 247 6.52 14.70 -14.15
C GLU A 247 6.90 14.60 -12.66
N GLN A 248 5.92 14.70 -11.76
CA GLN A 248 6.17 14.55 -10.33
C GLN A 248 6.61 13.12 -9.97
N TYR A 249 6.04 12.10 -10.63
CA TYR A 249 6.53 10.73 -10.49
C TYR A 249 7.97 10.57 -11.03
N ALA A 250 8.32 11.20 -12.15
CA ALA A 250 9.68 11.20 -12.68
C ALA A 250 10.68 11.89 -11.75
N LEU A 251 10.26 12.96 -11.06
CA LEU A 251 11.06 13.61 -10.04
C LEU A 251 11.36 12.69 -8.83
N ALA A 252 10.36 11.93 -8.36
CA ALA A 252 10.55 10.96 -7.27
C ALA A 252 11.55 9.85 -7.68
N MET A 253 11.47 9.35 -8.91
CA MET A 253 12.41 8.34 -9.42
C MET A 253 13.82 8.88 -9.63
N THR A 254 13.94 10.12 -10.10
CA THR A 254 15.23 10.81 -10.19
C THR A 254 15.85 10.98 -8.81
N SER A 255 15.02 11.21 -7.79
CA SER A 255 15.46 11.28 -6.40
C SER A 255 15.95 9.92 -5.88
N CYS A 256 15.32 8.81 -6.28
CA CYS A 256 15.82 7.45 -6.00
C CYS A 256 17.22 7.22 -6.57
N ARG A 257 17.44 7.62 -7.83
CA ARG A 257 18.76 7.57 -8.47
C ARG A 257 19.80 8.38 -7.71
N ARG A 258 19.47 9.63 -7.38
CA ARG A 258 20.37 10.54 -6.63
C ARG A 258 20.69 10.02 -5.24
N LEU A 259 19.74 9.36 -4.58
CA LEU A 259 19.98 8.68 -3.31
C LEU A 259 21.01 7.56 -3.49
N PHE A 260 20.81 6.70 -4.48
CA PHE A 260 21.72 5.59 -4.74
C PHE A 260 23.14 6.08 -5.07
N GLU A 261 23.29 7.05 -5.98
CA GLU A 261 24.58 7.65 -6.33
C GLU A 261 25.26 8.26 -5.09
N TYR A 262 24.49 8.93 -4.22
CA TYR A 262 24.99 9.49 -2.97
C TYR A 262 25.52 8.40 -2.01
N ILE A 263 24.79 7.29 -1.85
CA ILE A 263 25.24 6.18 -1.00
C ILE A 263 26.51 5.55 -1.56
N VAL A 264 26.58 5.29 -2.86
CA VAL A 264 27.80 4.78 -3.50
C VAL A 264 28.97 5.75 -3.35
N ASP A 265 28.75 7.06 -3.44
CA ASP A 265 29.76 8.10 -3.17
C ASP A 265 30.25 8.10 -1.71
N CYS A 266 29.37 7.80 -0.77
CA CYS A 266 29.74 7.68 0.64
C CYS A 266 30.51 6.38 0.92
N LEU A 267 30.07 5.25 0.36
CA LEU A 267 30.67 3.94 0.62
C LEU A 267 31.97 3.72 -0.12
N PHE A 268 32.05 4.15 -1.38
CA PHE A 268 33.19 3.88 -2.26
C PHE A 268 33.52 5.10 -3.10
N PRO A 269 34.17 6.15 -2.55
CA PRO A 269 34.43 7.41 -3.24
C PRO A 269 35.10 7.24 -4.60
N ALA A 270 34.82 8.16 -5.53
CA ALA A 270 35.42 8.12 -6.86
C ALA A 270 36.94 8.32 -6.81
N THR A 271 37.65 7.56 -7.64
CA THR A 271 39.12 7.61 -7.76
C THR A 271 39.51 7.64 -9.24
N ASP A 272 40.72 8.10 -9.54
CA ASP A 272 41.27 8.06 -10.91
C ASP A 272 41.85 6.68 -11.29
N GLU A 273 41.76 5.70 -10.39
CA GLU A 273 42.19 4.33 -10.62
C GLU A 273 41.42 3.63 -11.75
N ILE A 274 42.14 2.74 -12.46
CA ILE A 274 41.60 1.81 -13.45
C ILE A 274 41.98 0.41 -12.97
N ILE A 275 40.97 -0.41 -12.65
CA ILE A 275 41.14 -1.79 -12.17
C ILE A 275 40.50 -2.73 -13.18
N ASP A 276 41.21 -3.78 -13.62
CA ASP A 276 40.75 -4.74 -14.63
C ASP A 276 40.21 -4.08 -15.93
N GLY A 277 40.79 -2.93 -16.32
CA GLY A 277 40.34 -2.17 -17.49
C GLY A 277 39.09 -1.29 -17.25
N HIS A 278 38.55 -1.27 -16.03
CA HIS A 278 37.39 -0.49 -15.64
C HIS A 278 37.79 0.76 -14.84
N SER A 279 37.40 1.93 -15.32
CA SER A 279 37.63 3.20 -14.61
C SER A 279 36.69 3.35 -13.41
N LEU A 280 37.21 3.89 -12.30
CA LEU A 280 36.49 4.15 -11.04
C LEU A 280 36.13 5.63 -10.83
N LYS A 281 36.00 6.38 -11.94
CA LYS A 281 35.60 7.79 -11.93
C LYS A 281 34.16 7.98 -11.45
N LYS A 282 33.80 9.23 -11.15
CA LYS A 282 32.52 9.62 -10.56
C LYS A 282 31.30 9.10 -11.35
N ASP A 283 31.34 9.14 -12.67
CA ASP A 283 30.26 8.67 -13.55
C ASP A 283 30.20 7.13 -13.70
N LYS A 284 31.18 6.41 -13.15
CA LYS A 284 31.32 4.94 -13.24
C LYS A 284 30.90 4.23 -11.95
N TYR A 285 29.73 4.59 -11.41
CA TYR A 285 29.18 3.99 -10.19
C TYR A 285 29.07 2.45 -10.28
N LYS A 286 28.77 1.88 -11.47
CA LYS A 286 28.69 0.42 -11.67
C LYS A 286 30.03 -0.26 -11.40
N ASN A 287 31.10 0.29 -11.97
CA ASN A 287 32.44 -0.26 -11.80
C ASN A 287 32.89 -0.12 -10.34
N ARG A 288 32.59 1.03 -9.73
CA ARG A 288 32.84 1.30 -8.31
C ARG A 288 32.14 0.31 -7.39
N LEU A 289 30.88 0.01 -7.67
CA LEU A 289 30.13 -0.97 -6.89
C LEU A 289 30.64 -2.39 -7.08
N LEU A 290 30.98 -2.77 -8.31
CA LEU A 290 31.57 -4.09 -8.59
C LEU A 290 32.89 -4.26 -7.83
N GLU A 291 33.77 -3.25 -7.87
CA GLU A 291 35.04 -3.29 -7.15
C GLU A 291 34.84 -3.28 -5.63
N PHE A 292 33.88 -2.50 -5.12
CA PHE A 292 33.51 -2.54 -3.70
C PHE A 292 33.05 -3.96 -3.29
N ALA A 293 32.15 -4.56 -4.07
CA ALA A 293 31.65 -5.90 -3.81
C ALA A 293 32.76 -6.96 -3.87
N LYS A 294 33.68 -6.89 -4.85
CA LYS A 294 34.86 -7.77 -4.93
C LYS A 294 35.79 -7.65 -3.71
N ARG A 295 35.94 -6.43 -3.15
CA ARG A 295 36.83 -6.18 -2.00
C ARG A 295 36.24 -6.71 -0.69
N GLU A 296 34.93 -6.66 -0.54
CA GLU A 296 34.24 -6.99 0.72
C GLU A 296 33.61 -8.40 0.73
N LEU A 297 33.20 -8.94 -0.43
CA LEU A 297 32.57 -10.26 -0.56
C LEU A 297 33.52 -11.30 -1.16
N LYS A 298 33.44 -12.53 -0.64
CA LYS A 298 34.14 -13.71 -1.20
C LYS A 298 33.31 -14.51 -2.21
N SER A 299 32.01 -14.25 -2.32
CA SER A 299 31.08 -15.03 -3.17
C SER A 299 30.79 -14.32 -4.48
N GLU A 300 31.21 -14.91 -5.60
CA GLU A 300 30.94 -14.41 -6.95
C GLU A 300 29.45 -14.27 -7.25
N THR A 301 28.62 -15.21 -6.78
CA THR A 301 27.17 -15.21 -7.02
C THR A 301 26.46 -13.98 -6.44
N ASN A 302 26.84 -13.55 -5.24
CA ASN A 302 26.25 -12.34 -4.63
C ASN A 302 26.67 -11.08 -5.38
N ILE A 303 27.92 -11.02 -5.82
CA ILE A 303 28.45 -9.90 -6.62
C ILE A 303 27.66 -9.78 -7.93
N ASP A 304 27.46 -10.89 -8.65
CA ASP A 304 26.71 -10.91 -9.91
C ASP A 304 25.24 -10.47 -9.74
N LEU A 305 24.60 -10.88 -8.65
CA LEU A 305 23.22 -10.49 -8.33
C LEU A 305 23.10 -8.98 -8.11
N ILE A 306 23.99 -8.40 -7.28
CA ILE A 306 24.02 -6.95 -7.00
C ILE A 306 24.24 -6.15 -8.29
N VAL A 307 25.18 -6.60 -9.12
CA VAL A 307 25.51 -5.93 -10.39
C VAL A 307 24.33 -5.99 -11.35
N THR A 308 23.68 -7.14 -11.47
CA THR A 308 22.51 -7.33 -12.34
C THR A 308 21.33 -6.47 -11.89
N ASN A 309 21.01 -6.48 -10.59
CA ASN A 309 19.96 -5.66 -10.01
C ASN A 309 20.21 -4.17 -10.24
N THR A 310 21.45 -3.74 -10.05
CA THR A 310 21.87 -2.35 -10.29
C THR A 310 21.65 -1.95 -11.74
N VAL A 311 22.14 -2.74 -12.70
CA VAL A 311 21.97 -2.45 -14.14
C VAL A 311 20.49 -2.35 -14.51
N SER A 312 19.68 -3.31 -14.05
CA SER A 312 18.23 -3.30 -14.31
C SER A 312 17.56 -2.03 -13.78
N LEU A 313 17.91 -1.59 -12.57
CA LEU A 313 17.33 -0.39 -11.95
C LEU A 313 17.71 0.90 -12.71
N PHE A 314 18.96 1.01 -13.18
CA PHE A 314 19.39 2.17 -13.97
C PHE A 314 18.75 2.22 -15.37
N ASP A 315 18.58 1.06 -16.01
CA ASP A 315 17.86 0.97 -17.28
C ASP A 315 16.39 1.41 -17.12
N GLU A 316 15.76 1.04 -16.00
CA GLU A 316 14.40 1.46 -15.66
C GLU A 316 14.29 2.97 -15.42
N TRP A 317 15.20 3.56 -14.64
CA TRP A 317 15.25 5.01 -14.46
C TRP A 317 15.34 5.75 -15.78
N SER A 318 16.17 5.25 -16.71
CA SER A 318 16.35 5.85 -18.03
C SER A 318 15.08 5.76 -18.88
N LYS A 319 14.45 4.58 -18.95
CA LYS A 319 13.20 4.37 -19.70
C LYS A 319 12.04 5.20 -19.15
N LEU A 320 11.93 5.32 -17.83
CA LEU A 320 10.84 6.07 -17.19
C LEU A 320 11.00 7.58 -17.40
N TYR A 321 12.23 8.09 -17.41
CA TYR A 321 12.51 9.47 -17.78
C TYR A 321 12.06 9.76 -19.23
N GLU A 322 12.33 8.85 -20.17
CA GLU A 322 11.84 8.98 -21.55
C GLU A 322 10.30 8.96 -21.64
N LEU A 323 9.63 8.11 -20.85
CA LEU A 323 8.17 8.02 -20.83
C LEU A 323 7.52 9.28 -20.25
N SER A 324 8.12 9.91 -19.25
CA SER A 324 7.64 11.18 -18.68
C SER A 324 7.58 12.28 -19.74
N ASN A 325 8.59 12.35 -20.61
CA ASN A 325 8.65 13.32 -21.70
C ASN A 325 7.62 13.04 -22.82
N LYS A 326 7.02 11.83 -22.85
CA LYS A 326 6.01 11.41 -23.83
C LYS A 326 4.58 11.57 -23.33
N GLY A 327 4.36 12.05 -22.10
CA GLY A 327 3.03 12.33 -21.55
C GLY A 327 2.14 11.10 -21.38
N VAL A 328 2.72 9.96 -20.98
CA VAL A 328 1.97 8.71 -20.76
C VAL A 328 1.02 8.83 -19.55
N HIS A 329 -0.04 8.03 -19.48
CA HIS A 329 -1.08 8.12 -18.46
C HIS A 329 -0.53 8.05 -17.02
N ASN A 330 -0.95 8.97 -16.13
CA ASN A 330 -0.48 9.12 -14.74
C ASN A 330 -0.57 7.83 -13.90
N GLU A 331 -1.54 6.95 -14.16
CA GLU A 331 -1.70 5.69 -13.41
C GLU A 331 -0.53 4.72 -13.63
N VAL A 332 -0.06 4.60 -14.87
CA VAL A 332 1.10 3.76 -15.22
C VAL A 332 2.35 4.31 -14.54
N HIS A 333 2.53 5.63 -14.58
CA HIS A 333 3.65 6.29 -13.92
C HIS A 333 3.70 6.05 -12.42
N ARG A 334 2.56 6.06 -11.72
CA ARG A 334 2.53 5.78 -10.26
C ARG A 334 2.98 4.35 -9.94
N GLN A 335 2.49 3.37 -10.70
CA GLN A 335 2.85 1.95 -10.47
C GLN A 335 4.34 1.71 -10.69
N GLU A 336 4.89 2.26 -11.77
CA GLU A 336 6.31 2.15 -12.08
C GLU A 336 7.18 2.91 -11.07
N CYS A 337 6.77 4.11 -10.66
CA CYS A 337 7.45 4.87 -9.61
C CYS A 337 7.47 4.11 -8.28
N ARG A 338 6.35 3.50 -7.87
CA ARG A 338 6.28 2.65 -6.67
C ARG A 338 7.26 1.47 -6.76
N ARG A 339 7.32 0.78 -7.91
CA ARG A 339 8.26 -0.34 -8.14
C ARG A 339 9.71 0.12 -8.03
N CYS A 340 10.03 1.27 -8.61
CA CYS A 340 11.34 1.90 -8.54
C CYS A 340 11.77 2.21 -7.10
N ILE A 341 10.88 2.76 -6.27
CA ILE A 341 11.15 3.02 -4.85
C ILE A 341 11.43 1.72 -4.10
N ILE A 342 10.59 0.70 -4.26
CA ILE A 342 10.76 -0.61 -3.61
C ILE A 342 12.11 -1.23 -4.01
N ARG A 343 12.44 -1.23 -5.30
CA ARG A 343 13.72 -1.76 -5.79
C ARG A 343 14.92 -0.99 -5.28
N THR A 344 14.79 0.34 -5.12
CA THR A 344 15.86 1.16 -4.53
C THR A 344 16.10 0.74 -3.07
N ILE A 345 15.04 0.51 -2.29
CA ILE A 345 15.16 0.01 -0.91
C ILE A 345 15.83 -1.37 -0.88
N LEU A 346 15.39 -2.30 -1.73
CA LEU A 346 16.00 -3.64 -1.80
C LEU A 346 17.47 -3.59 -2.25
N LEU A 347 17.82 -2.66 -3.15
CA LEU A 347 19.22 -2.49 -3.55
C LEU A 347 20.06 -1.90 -2.41
N LEU A 348 19.51 -1.00 -1.59
CA LEU A 348 20.18 -0.54 -0.37
C LEU A 348 20.37 -1.68 0.64
N ASP A 349 19.39 -2.58 0.77
CA ASP A 349 19.47 -3.80 1.59
C ASP A 349 20.58 -4.75 1.09
N ASP A 350 20.66 -4.95 -0.22
CA ASP A 350 21.74 -5.69 -0.86
C ASP A 350 23.09 -5.04 -0.54
N LEU A 351 23.21 -3.71 -0.62
CA LEU A 351 24.44 -2.98 -0.33
C LEU A 351 24.93 -3.11 1.11
N ILE A 352 24.02 -2.98 2.09
CA ILE A 352 24.40 -3.15 3.50
C ILE A 352 24.77 -4.60 3.83
N SER A 353 24.29 -5.55 3.03
CA SER A 353 24.61 -6.98 3.18
C SER A 353 26.00 -7.32 2.63
N ILE A 354 26.60 -6.46 1.80
CA ILE A 354 27.97 -6.64 1.26
C ILE A 354 29.01 -6.61 2.38
N LYS A 355 28.84 -5.70 3.35
CA LYS A 355 29.86 -5.43 4.38
C LYS A 355 29.45 -6.03 5.72
N GLN A 356 30.25 -6.97 6.23
CA GLN A 356 29.99 -7.62 7.53
C GLN A 356 30.45 -6.79 8.74
N THR A 357 31.27 -5.77 8.52
CA THR A 357 31.74 -4.85 9.55
C THR A 357 31.03 -3.49 9.42
N PRO A 358 30.95 -2.70 10.51
CA PRO A 358 30.39 -1.35 10.44
C PRO A 358 31.01 -0.50 9.32
N PHE A 359 30.19 0.36 8.73
CA PHE A 359 30.67 1.36 7.78
C PHE A 359 31.45 2.47 8.50
N GLU A 360 32.35 3.13 7.79
CA GLU A 360 33.20 4.17 8.38
C GLU A 360 32.41 5.45 8.64
N VAL A 361 32.47 5.96 9.86
CA VAL A 361 31.79 7.20 10.24
C VAL A 361 32.44 8.39 9.56
N LYS A 362 31.67 9.15 8.78
CA LYS A 362 32.15 10.36 8.09
C LYS A 362 31.65 11.61 8.81
N VAL A 363 32.37 12.02 9.85
CA VAL A 363 32.13 13.33 10.49
C VAL A 363 32.81 14.43 9.67
N LYS A 364 32.05 15.42 9.19
CA LYS A 364 32.62 16.67 8.66
C LYS A 364 33.14 17.54 9.81
N ALA A 365 34.20 17.09 10.49
CA ALA A 365 34.82 17.83 11.60
C ALA A 365 35.30 19.22 11.15
N GLU A 366 35.68 19.36 9.88
CA GLU A 366 36.13 20.64 9.28
C GLU A 366 35.11 21.76 9.41
N LYS A 367 33.80 21.47 9.36
CA LYS A 367 32.79 22.53 9.48
C LYS A 367 32.73 23.10 10.90
N PHE A 368 32.83 22.26 11.92
CA PHE A 368 32.91 22.70 13.31
C PHE A 368 34.18 23.52 13.59
N PHE A 369 35.33 23.10 13.05
CA PHE A 369 36.58 23.85 13.22
C PHE A 369 36.56 25.19 12.50
N ASN A 370 36.01 25.26 11.29
CA ASN A 370 35.91 26.50 10.53
C ASN A 370 34.91 27.47 11.18
N ASP A 371 33.72 27.00 11.57
CA ASP A 371 32.72 27.82 12.26
C ASP A 371 33.28 28.34 13.61
N PHE A 372 34.02 27.51 14.36
CA PHE A 372 34.67 27.91 15.61
C PHE A 372 35.84 28.90 15.43
N LEU A 373 36.59 28.79 14.33
CA LEU A 373 37.67 29.71 13.99
C LEU A 373 37.13 31.05 13.50
N ASP A 374 36.05 31.04 12.71
CA ASP A 374 35.38 32.24 12.23
C ASP A 374 34.74 33.03 13.37
N ASP A 375 34.09 32.37 14.34
CA ASP A 375 33.57 33.02 15.56
C ASP A 375 34.68 33.67 16.41
N ARG A 376 35.87 33.05 16.48
CA ARG A 376 37.04 33.63 17.18
C ARG A 376 37.66 34.81 16.43
N ASN A 377 37.63 34.80 15.10
CA ASN A 377 38.17 35.88 14.29
C ASN A 377 37.20 37.06 14.18
N ALA A 378 35.88 36.84 14.30
CA ALA A 378 34.86 37.88 14.41
C ALA A 378 34.82 38.56 15.79
N SER A 379 35.45 37.94 16.81
CA SER A 379 35.53 38.43 18.19
C SER A 379 36.84 39.18 18.52
N ARG A 380 37.70 39.43 17.52
CA ARG A 380 38.91 40.27 17.59
C ARG A 380 38.73 41.49 16.72
#